data_AF-A0A839XNX6-F1
#
_entry.id   AF-A0A839XNX6-F1
#
_cell.length_a   1.000
_cell.length_b   1.000
_cell.length_c   1.000
_cell.angle_alpha   90.00
_cell.angle_beta   90.00
_cell.angle_gamma   90.00
#
_symmetry.space_group_name_H-M   'P 1'
#
loop_
_entity.id
_entity.type
_entity.pdbx_description
1 polymer ?
#
loop_
_entity_poly.entity_id
_entity_poly.type
_entity_poly.pdbx_seq_one_letter_code
_entity_poly.pdbx_strand_id
1 'polypeptide(L)'
;MSGVVDRRGQRDRRSPPAVVAHCACERGVRELLAGLEEEGVPVRLTDGDPGSAATAVELAHAAARESPLDVGVGIDAEGRVCVHHAKRPADRPVVTTDTARARWCGHNAARLVVGLPLKDAPERMEEPWPHH
;
A
#
# COMPACT_ATOMS: atom_id res chain seq x y z
N MET A 1 38.73 36.61 5.09
CA MET A 1 38.78 35.87 3.79
C MET A 1 39.38 34.51 4.09
N SER A 2 38.85 33.35 3.74
CA SER A 2 37.65 32.93 3.05
C SER A 2 37.40 31.51 3.57
N GLY A 3 36.27 31.24 4.23
CA GLY A 3 35.93 29.89 4.67
C GLY A 3 35.38 29.12 3.48
N VAL A 4 36.14 28.15 2.97
CA VAL A 4 35.63 27.17 2.02
C VAL A 4 34.57 26.35 2.78
N VAL A 5 33.31 26.72 2.61
CA VAL A 5 32.19 25.88 3.02
C VAL A 5 32.28 24.57 2.23
N ASP A 6 32.57 23.51 2.96
CA ASP A 6 32.53 22.14 2.48
C ASP A 6 31.15 21.85 1.87
N ARG A 7 31.09 21.82 0.54
CA ARG A 7 29.88 21.49 -0.23
C ARG A 7 29.58 19.98 -0.24
N ARG A 8 30.23 19.18 0.61
CA ARG A 8 30.04 17.71 0.69
C ARG A 8 29.27 17.24 1.93
N GLY A 9 28.57 18.15 2.63
CA GLY A 9 27.81 17.81 3.84
C GLY A 9 26.29 17.72 3.70
N GLN A 10 25.70 18.08 2.56
CA GLN A 10 24.24 18.12 2.38
C GLN A 10 23.79 17.26 1.19
N ARG A 11 24.17 15.98 1.18
CA ARG A 11 23.31 14.98 0.53
C ARG A 11 22.16 14.74 1.50
N ASP A 12 21.14 15.56 1.34
CA ASP A 12 19.76 15.32 1.75
C ASP A 12 19.50 13.83 2.01
N ARG A 13 19.24 13.46 3.27
CA ARG A 13 18.82 12.11 3.67
C ARG A 13 17.40 11.86 3.16
N ARG A 14 17.18 11.97 1.85
CA ARG A 14 15.88 11.69 1.24
C ARG A 14 15.54 10.25 1.60
N SER A 15 14.45 10.08 2.34
CA SER A 15 13.86 8.76 2.53
C SER A 15 13.68 8.12 1.16
N PRO A 16 13.93 6.80 1.02
CA PRO A 16 13.73 6.13 -0.25
C PRO A 16 12.29 6.33 -0.74
N PRO A 17 12.05 6.37 -2.07
CA PRO A 17 10.69 6.34 -2.60
C PRO A 17 9.89 5.19 -2.00
N ALA A 18 8.65 5.45 -1.62
CA ALA A 18 7.82 4.50 -0.91
C ALA A 18 6.39 4.49 -1.47
N VAL A 19 5.74 3.33 -1.42
CA VAL A 19 4.29 3.21 -1.60
C VAL A 19 3.62 3.98 -0.47
N VAL A 20 2.54 4.69 -0.77
CA VAL A 20 1.73 5.36 0.26
C VAL A 20 0.53 4.47 0.56
N ALA A 21 0.21 4.32 1.85
CA ALA A 21 -0.94 3.55 2.31
C ALA A 21 -1.80 4.40 3.25
N HIS A 22 -3.06 4.63 2.86
CA HIS A 22 -4.07 5.33 3.65
C HIS A 22 -4.95 4.28 4.35
N CYS A 23 -4.96 4.27 5.68
CA CYS A 23 -5.67 3.25 6.46
C CYS A 23 -6.67 3.88 7.44
N ALA A 24 -7.96 3.68 7.22
CA ALA A 24 -9.03 4.10 8.13
C ALA A 24 -9.31 3.10 9.26
N CYS A 25 -8.68 1.92 9.24
CA CYS A 25 -8.63 1.01 10.39
C CYS A 25 -7.29 0.25 10.46
N GLU A 26 -7.00 -0.36 11.61
CA GLU A 26 -5.75 -1.10 11.84
C GLU A 26 -5.77 -2.54 11.30
N ARG A 27 -6.96 -3.05 10.92
CA ARG A 27 -7.12 -4.44 10.47
C ARG A 27 -6.31 -4.67 9.20
N GLY A 28 -5.53 -5.75 9.18
CA GLY A 28 -4.71 -6.13 8.02
C GLY A 28 -3.49 -5.23 7.75
N VAL A 29 -3.30 -4.11 8.45
CA VAL A 29 -2.15 -3.20 8.22
C VAL A 29 -0.83 -3.94 8.36
N ARG A 30 -0.64 -4.70 9.45
CA ARG A 30 0.59 -5.49 9.66
C ARG A 30 0.88 -6.46 8.51
N GLU A 31 -0.15 -7.13 7.99
CA GLU A 31 0.00 -8.09 6.89
C GLU A 31 0.28 -7.38 5.56
N LEU A 32 -0.38 -6.24 5.30
CA LEU A 32 -0.09 -5.39 4.15
C LEU A 32 1.39 -4.97 4.13
N LEU A 33 1.90 -4.47 5.26
CA LEU A 33 3.30 -4.07 5.40
C LEU A 33 4.25 -5.24 5.13
N ALA A 34 3.97 -6.41 5.70
CA ALA A 34 4.78 -7.60 5.50
C ALA A 34 4.84 -8.02 4.02
N GLY A 35 3.73 -7.91 3.28
CA GLY A 35 3.71 -8.21 1.84
C GLY A 35 4.56 -7.26 1.00
N LEU A 36 4.60 -5.96 1.35
CA LEU A 36 5.48 -4.98 0.71
C LEU A 36 6.96 -5.22 1.07
N GLU A 37 7.24 -5.51 2.34
CA GLU A 37 8.59 -5.79 2.85
C GLU A 37 9.21 -7.03 2.22
N GLU A 38 8.45 -8.12 2.06
CA GLU A 38 8.91 -9.36 1.42
C GLU A 38 9.36 -9.18 -0.04
N GLU A 39 8.79 -8.20 -0.75
CA GLU A 39 9.18 -7.85 -2.11
C GLU A 39 10.18 -6.67 -2.14
N GLY A 40 10.65 -6.21 -0.97
CA GLY A 40 11.67 -5.18 -0.83
C GLY A 40 11.21 -3.75 -1.15
N VAL A 41 9.90 -3.49 -1.12
CA VAL A 41 9.32 -2.18 -1.46
C VAL A 41 8.99 -1.39 -0.19
N PRO A 42 9.61 -0.21 0.04
CA PRO A 42 9.29 0.62 1.19
C PRO A 42 7.85 1.12 1.14
N VAL A 43 7.26 1.33 2.32
CA VAL A 43 5.90 1.85 2.48
C VAL A 43 5.87 2.95 3.54
N ARG A 44 5.07 3.97 3.28
CA ARG A 44 4.72 5.03 4.23
C ARG A 44 3.24 4.90 4.55
N LEU A 45 2.95 4.62 5.82
CA LEU A 45 1.60 4.70 6.35
C LEU A 45 1.23 6.17 6.58
N THR A 46 0.00 6.50 6.24
CA THR A 46 -0.65 7.72 6.67
C THR A 46 -1.90 7.30 7.42
N ASP A 47 -2.00 7.74 8.68
CA ASP A 47 -3.18 7.48 9.48
C ASP A 47 -4.40 8.11 8.79
N GLY A 48 -5.35 7.27 8.43
CA GLY A 48 -6.65 7.74 7.95
C GLY A 48 -7.48 8.22 9.14
N ASP A 49 -8.43 9.12 8.89
CA ASP A 49 -9.45 9.45 9.88
C ASP A 49 -10.31 8.19 10.14
N PRO A 50 -10.33 7.63 11.36
CA PRO A 50 -11.13 6.44 11.70
C PRO A 50 -12.64 6.64 11.50
N GLY A 51 -13.10 7.89 11.41
CA GLY A 51 -14.48 8.26 11.07
C GLY A 51 -14.73 8.54 9.59
N SER A 52 -13.72 8.36 8.73
CA SER A 52 -13.84 8.59 7.29
C SER A 52 -14.82 7.61 6.65
N ALA A 53 -15.78 8.15 5.90
CA ALA A 53 -16.68 7.37 5.04
C ALA A 53 -16.05 7.02 3.67
N ALA A 54 -14.75 7.30 3.47
CA ALA A 54 -14.06 7.03 2.23
C ALA A 54 -13.88 5.51 2.03
N THR A 55 -14.20 5.05 0.84
CA THR A 55 -14.03 3.66 0.43
C THR A 55 -12.55 3.32 0.23
N ALA A 56 -12.22 2.02 0.28
CA ALA A 56 -10.84 1.56 0.05
C ALA A 56 -10.33 2.02 -1.33
N VAL A 57 -11.20 2.12 -2.34
CA VAL A 57 -10.85 2.58 -3.69
C VAL A 57 -10.46 4.05 -3.71
N GLU A 58 -11.25 4.92 -3.06
CA GLU A 58 -10.96 6.35 -2.96
C GLU A 58 -9.64 6.60 -2.20
N LEU A 59 -9.45 5.92 -1.08
CA LEU A 59 -8.22 5.97 -0.29
C LEU A 59 -7.01 5.50 -1.10
N ALA A 60 -7.12 4.37 -1.81
CA ALA A 60 -6.04 3.84 -2.63
C ALA A 60 -5.69 4.77 -3.81
N HIS A 61 -6.70 5.38 -4.44
CA HIS A 61 -6.50 6.33 -5.52
C HIS A 61 -5.79 7.59 -5.04
N ALA A 62 -6.21 8.16 -3.91
CA ALA A 62 -5.55 9.30 -3.28
C ALA A 62 -4.09 8.96 -2.93
N ALA A 63 -3.86 7.84 -2.24
CA ALA A 63 -2.53 7.35 -1.91
C ALA A 63 -1.64 7.14 -3.15
N ALA A 64 -2.20 6.65 -4.26
CA ALA A 64 -1.43 6.41 -5.47
C ALA A 64 -0.94 7.71 -6.11
N ARG A 65 -1.74 8.78 -6.02
CA ARG A 65 -1.38 10.11 -6.53
C ARG A 65 -0.36 10.83 -5.65
N GLU A 66 -0.30 10.50 -4.36
CA GLU A 66 0.69 11.00 -3.41
C GLU A 66 2.00 10.21 -3.45
N SER A 67 1.94 8.94 -3.81
CA SER A 67 3.13 8.09 -3.86
C SER A 67 4.07 8.50 -5.00
N PRO A 68 5.37 8.69 -4.73
CA PRO A 68 6.37 8.88 -5.79
C PRO A 68 6.58 7.64 -6.67
N LEU A 69 5.94 6.51 -6.35
CA LEU A 69 5.99 5.26 -7.10
C LEU A 69 4.72 5.02 -7.93
N ASP A 70 3.81 6.00 -8.05
CA ASP A 70 2.51 5.90 -8.73
C ASP A 70 1.58 4.79 -8.18
N VAL A 71 1.93 4.13 -7.07
CA VAL A 71 1.16 3.01 -6.47
C VAL A 71 0.74 3.38 -5.06
N GLY A 72 -0.55 3.17 -4.78
CA GLY A 72 -1.13 3.44 -3.47
C GLY A 72 -2.03 2.31 -2.99
N VAL A 73 -2.17 2.24 -1.66
CA VAL A 73 -3.04 1.28 -0.99
C VAL A 73 -4.04 2.01 -0.10
N GLY A 74 -5.28 1.55 -0.10
CA GLY A 74 -6.34 2.06 0.76
C GLY A 74 -6.93 0.93 1.59
N ILE A 75 -7.12 1.16 2.90
CA ILE A 75 -7.91 0.30 3.78
C ILE A 75 -9.06 1.12 4.36
N ASP A 76 -10.31 0.77 4.05
CA ASP A 76 -11.47 1.48 4.60
C ASP A 76 -11.86 1.01 6.01
N ALA A 77 -12.80 1.72 6.62
CA ALA A 77 -13.29 1.44 7.96
C ALA A 77 -13.94 0.05 8.07
N GLU A 78 -14.50 -0.48 6.98
CA GLU A 78 -15.12 -1.81 6.89
C GLU A 78 -14.10 -2.95 6.75
N GLY A 79 -12.84 -2.64 6.45
CA GLY A 79 -11.78 -3.64 6.28
C GLY A 79 -11.70 -4.19 4.85
N ARG A 80 -12.10 -3.41 3.85
CA ARG A 80 -11.68 -3.65 2.46
C ARG A 80 -10.32 -3.03 2.22
N VAL A 81 -9.54 -3.70 1.38
CA VAL A 81 -8.20 -3.32 0.97
C VAL A 81 -8.20 -3.15 -0.54
N CYS A 82 -7.59 -2.08 -1.02
CA CYS A 82 -7.51 -1.78 -2.45
C CYS A 82 -6.10 -1.34 -2.83
N VAL A 83 -5.61 -1.82 -3.98
CA VAL A 83 -4.37 -1.34 -4.62
C VAL A 83 -4.75 -0.54 -5.87
N HIS A 84 -4.18 0.66 -6.01
CA HIS A 84 -4.42 1.53 -7.15
C HIS A 84 -3.10 1.98 -7.79
N HIS A 85 -3.15 2.22 -9.09
CA HIS A 85 -2.09 2.90 -9.84
C HIS A 85 -2.56 4.30 -10.26
N ALA A 86 -1.74 5.35 -10.10
CA ALA A 86 -2.13 6.74 -10.33
C ALA A 86 -2.65 7.03 -11.75
N LYS A 87 -2.12 6.29 -12.74
CA LYS A 87 -2.51 6.40 -14.17
C LYS A 87 -3.83 5.71 -14.53
N ARG A 88 -4.45 4.96 -13.62
CA ARG A 88 -5.76 4.36 -13.89
C ARG A 88 -6.89 5.33 -13.51
N PRO A 89 -8.06 5.27 -14.18
CA PRO A 89 -9.26 5.96 -13.73
C PRO A 89 -9.59 5.61 -12.27
N ALA A 90 -10.14 6.57 -11.53
CA ALA A 90 -10.41 6.41 -10.09
C ALA A 90 -11.36 5.25 -9.75
N ASP A 91 -12.24 4.87 -10.68
CA ASP A 91 -13.18 3.76 -10.56
C ASP A 91 -12.59 2.41 -11.05
N ARG A 92 -11.31 2.38 -11.41
CA ARG A 92 -10.64 1.20 -11.98
C ARG A 92 -9.42 0.80 -11.13
N PRO A 93 -9.63 0.25 -9.92
CA PRO A 93 -8.56 -0.25 -9.07
C PRO A 93 -7.86 -1.46 -9.67
N VAL A 94 -6.59 -1.68 -9.30
CA VAL A 94 -5.78 -2.83 -9.75
C VAL A 94 -6.27 -4.11 -9.08
N VAL A 95 -6.45 -4.06 -7.76
CA VAL A 95 -6.93 -5.17 -6.94
C VAL A 95 -7.83 -4.62 -5.85
N THR A 96 -8.90 -5.35 -5.52
CA THR A 96 -9.74 -5.10 -4.35
C THR A 96 -10.02 -6.42 -3.63
N THR A 97 -9.93 -6.41 -2.30
CA THR A 97 -10.13 -7.58 -1.43
C THR A 97 -10.52 -7.10 -0.02
N ASP A 98 -10.59 -8.02 0.94
CA ASP A 98 -10.67 -7.76 2.37
C ASP A 98 -9.31 -7.88 3.09
N THR A 99 -9.28 -7.49 4.35
CA THR A 99 -8.08 -7.57 5.20
C THR A 99 -7.55 -8.99 5.42
N ALA A 100 -8.34 -10.05 5.18
CA ALA A 100 -7.86 -11.43 5.30
C ALA A 100 -6.82 -11.76 4.21
N ARG A 101 -6.81 -11.01 3.10
CA ARG A 101 -5.79 -11.12 2.04
C ARG A 101 -4.85 -9.91 1.97
N ALA A 102 -4.71 -9.15 3.06
CA ALA A 102 -3.88 -7.94 3.07
C ALA A 102 -2.41 -8.18 2.69
N ARG A 103 -1.82 -9.32 3.11
CA ARG A 103 -0.43 -9.68 2.73
C ARG A 103 -0.27 -9.88 1.23
N TRP A 104 -1.22 -10.58 0.61
CA TRP A 104 -1.28 -10.75 -0.84
C TRP A 104 -1.47 -9.41 -1.58
N CYS A 105 -2.26 -8.49 -1.02
CA CYS A 105 -2.32 -7.12 -1.51
C CYS A 105 -0.96 -6.40 -1.42
N GLY A 106 -0.22 -6.56 -0.31
CA GLY A 106 1.12 -6.01 -0.16
C GLY A 106 2.08 -6.51 -1.24
N HIS A 107 2.08 -7.83 -1.49
CA HIS A 107 2.87 -8.41 -2.59
C HIS A 107 2.52 -7.79 -3.94
N ASN A 108 1.24 -7.64 -4.23
CA ASN A 108 0.80 -7.11 -5.52
C ASN A 108 1.03 -5.61 -5.68
N ALA A 109 0.92 -4.83 -4.61
CA ALA A 109 1.33 -3.42 -4.63
C ALA A 109 2.83 -3.30 -4.95
N ALA A 110 3.68 -4.11 -4.31
CA ALA A 110 5.11 -4.13 -4.59
C ALA A 110 5.43 -4.59 -6.02
N ARG A 111 4.80 -5.68 -6.49
CA ARG A 111 5.02 -6.22 -7.84
C ARG A 111 4.57 -5.24 -8.93
N LEU A 112 3.54 -4.45 -8.67
CA LEU A 112 3.14 -3.36 -9.54
C LEU A 112 4.21 -2.26 -9.63
N VAL A 113 4.86 -1.90 -8.52
CA VAL A 113 5.99 -0.95 -8.50
C VAL A 113 7.17 -1.46 -9.33
N VAL A 114 7.53 -2.74 -9.18
CA VAL A 114 8.71 -3.31 -9.85
C VAL A 114 8.42 -3.87 -11.25
N GLY A 115 7.17 -3.81 -11.72
CA GLY A 115 6.79 -4.27 -13.07
C GLY A 115 6.73 -5.78 -13.25
N LEU A 116 6.43 -6.54 -12.19
CA LEU A 116 6.25 -7.99 -12.23
C LEU A 116 4.77 -8.38 -12.36
N PRO A 117 4.46 -9.57 -12.93
CA PRO A 117 3.08 -10.07 -13.00
C PRO A 117 2.44 -10.18 -11.62
N LEU A 118 1.15 -9.87 -11.48
CA LEU A 118 0.45 -10.02 -10.19
C LEU A 118 0.37 -11.49 -9.76
N LYS A 119 0.39 -11.75 -8.46
CA LYS A 119 0.14 -13.07 -7.88
C LYS A 119 -1.35 -13.39 -7.95
N ASP A 120 -1.68 -14.65 -8.23
CA ASP A 120 -3.06 -15.14 -8.15
C ASP A 120 -3.61 -14.99 -6.74
N ALA A 121 -4.92 -14.73 -6.64
CA ALA A 121 -5.58 -14.63 -5.34
C ALA A 121 -5.48 -15.97 -4.60
N PRO A 122 -5.10 -15.98 -3.30
CA PRO A 122 -5.11 -17.21 -2.54
C PRO A 122 -6.54 -17.77 -2.50
N GLU A 123 -6.65 -19.08 -2.72
CA GLU A 123 -7.90 -19.81 -2.53
C GLU A 123 -8.46 -19.45 -1.16
N ARG A 124 -9.76 -19.15 -1.12
CA ARG A 124 -10.44 -18.97 0.16
C ARG A 124 -10.34 -20.31 0.86
N MET A 125 -9.54 -20.43 1.93
CA MET A 125 -9.66 -21.58 2.81
C MET A 125 -11.04 -21.47 3.45
N GLU A 126 -12.02 -22.19 2.91
CA GLU A 126 -13.29 -22.42 3.58
C GLU A 126 -12.97 -23.13 4.91
N GLU A 127 -13.60 -22.68 5.99
CA GLU A 127 -13.45 -23.30 7.31
C GLU A 127 -13.61 -24.83 7.16
N PRO A 128 -12.66 -25.63 7.68
CA PRO A 128 -12.77 -27.08 7.59
C PRO A 128 -14.05 -27.55 8.28
N TRP A 129 -14.71 -28.48 7.60
CA TRP A 129 -15.94 -29.23 7.90
C TRP A 129 -16.35 -29.37 9.38
N PRO A 130 -17.67 -29.42 9.66
CA PRO A 130 -18.19 -29.43 11.03
C PRO A 130 -17.67 -30.64 11.82
N HIS A 131 -17.28 -30.38 13.06
CA HIS A 131 -17.07 -31.42 14.06
C HIS A 131 -18.42 -32.14 14.29
N HIS A 132 -18.47 -33.41 13.90
CA HIS A 132 -19.53 -34.36 14.20
C HIS A 132 -19.38 -34.91 15.62
#